data_AF-A0A444J8T9-F1
#
_entry.id   AF-A0A444J8T9-F1
#
_cell.length_a   1.000
_cell.length_b   1.000
_cell.length_c   1.000
_cell.angle_alpha   90.00
_cell.angle_beta   90.00
_cell.angle_gamma   90.00
#
_symmetry.space_group_name_H-M   'P 1'
#
loop_
_entity.id
_entity.type
_entity.pdbx_description
1 polymer ?
#
loop_
_entity_poly.entity_id
_entity_poly.type
_entity_poly.pdbx_seq_one_letter_code
_entity_poly.pdbx_strand_id
1 'polypeptide(L)'
;MLKKQWVSPNWSYVNSSCVILAVYISLAVSRQEFFRTSSGQYLAVLFSVSLVHLLLLAMNNQAGKLLKLNPNDSKALLFVASQKTLPISLAVLAGLHQDTGNAVIVCLLFHFVQLLIDSVLASCLRIRREEVSRSQ
;
A
#
# COMPACT_ATOMS: atom_id res chain seq x y z
N MET A 1 -18.01 -22.85 -21.98
CA MET A 1 -18.64 -22.72 -20.64
C MET A 1 -18.21 -21.40 -20.01
N LEU A 2 -19.04 -20.36 -20.10
CA LEU A 2 -18.75 -19.03 -19.55
C LEU A 2 -19.16 -19.01 -18.08
N LYS A 3 -18.19 -18.91 -17.17
CA LYS A 3 -18.42 -18.84 -15.72
C LYS A 3 -19.03 -17.46 -15.41
N LYS A 4 -20.33 -17.42 -15.14
CA LYS A 4 -21.08 -16.24 -14.68
C LYS A 4 -20.38 -15.69 -13.42
N GLN A 5 -19.80 -14.50 -13.49
CA GLN A 5 -19.15 -13.87 -12.34
C GLN A 5 -20.25 -13.38 -11.37
N TRP A 6 -20.42 -14.10 -10.26
CA TRP A 6 -21.45 -13.88 -9.23
C TRP A 6 -21.17 -12.72 -8.27
N VAL A 7 -20.28 -11.80 -8.64
CA VAL A 7 -19.91 -10.67 -7.77
C VAL A 7 -20.68 -9.45 -8.26
N SER A 8 -21.63 -8.98 -7.45
CA SER A 8 -22.35 -7.76 -7.77
C SER A 8 -21.35 -6.57 -7.79
N PRO A 9 -21.52 -5.59 -8.69
CA PRO A 9 -20.62 -4.42 -8.78
C PRO A 9 -20.43 -3.70 -7.44
N ASN A 10 -21.41 -3.85 -6.54
CA ASN A 10 -21.46 -3.20 -5.25
C ASN A 10 -20.40 -3.70 -4.25
N TRP A 11 -19.78 -4.86 -4.48
CA TRP A 11 -18.74 -5.40 -3.60
C TRP A 11 -17.47 -4.54 -3.54
N SER A 12 -17.19 -3.81 -4.63
CA SER A 12 -16.08 -2.85 -4.68
C SER A 12 -16.26 -1.70 -3.67
N TYR A 13 -17.51 -1.25 -3.47
CA TYR A 13 -17.83 -0.18 -2.52
C TYR A 13 -17.67 -0.64 -1.06
N VAL A 14 -17.92 -1.92 -0.76
CA VAL A 14 -17.71 -2.47 0.59
C VAL A 14 -16.23 -2.45 0.95
N ASN A 15 -15.36 -2.92 0.03
CA ASN A 15 -13.91 -2.90 0.24
C ASN A 15 -13.39 -1.45 0.42
N SER A 16 -13.80 -0.56 -0.47
CA SER A 16 -13.41 0.85 -0.41
C SER A 16 -13.87 1.53 0.89
N SER A 17 -15.09 1.25 1.35
CA SER A 17 -15.62 1.77 2.61
C SER A 17 -14.83 1.27 3.82
N CYS A 18 -14.40 0.01 3.82
CA CYS A 18 -13.59 -0.58 4.89
C CYS A 18 -12.22 0.12 5.00
N VAL A 19 -11.56 0.38 3.87
CA VAL A 19 -10.29 1.12 3.83
C VAL A 19 -10.46 2.54 4.38
N ILE A 20 -11.52 3.24 3.95
CA ILE A 20 -11.83 4.60 4.42
C ILE A 20 -12.07 4.62 5.94
N LEU A 21 -12.83 3.64 6.47
CA LEU A 21 -13.06 3.50 7.91
C LEU A 21 -11.77 3.22 8.69
N ALA A 22 -10.91 2.33 8.19
CA ALA A 22 -9.64 2.02 8.83
C ALA A 22 -8.71 3.25 8.91
N VAL A 23 -8.68 4.03 7.82
CA VAL A 23 -8.00 5.33 7.77
C VAL A 23 -8.60 6.32 8.77
N TYR A 24 -9.93 6.45 8.81
CA TYR A 24 -10.63 7.37 9.71
C TYR A 24 -10.38 7.03 11.19
N ILE A 25 -10.53 5.76 11.58
CA ILE A 25 -10.27 5.29 12.95
C ILE A 25 -8.84 5.63 13.36
N SER A 26 -7.87 5.38 12.48
CA SER A 26 -6.47 5.61 12.77
C SER A 26 -6.14 7.10 12.88
N LEU A 27 -6.73 7.95 12.03
CA LEU A 27 -6.63 9.41 12.15
C LEU A 27 -7.27 9.93 13.45
N ALA A 28 -8.42 9.37 13.84
CA ALA A 28 -9.11 9.74 15.07
C ALA A 28 -8.26 9.43 16.32
N VAL A 29 -7.60 8.27 16.35
CA VAL A 29 -6.69 7.87 17.42
C VAL A 29 -5.45 8.78 17.49
N SER A 30 -4.91 9.22 16.35
CA SER A 30 -3.69 10.04 16.30
C SER A 30 -3.89 11.55 16.38
N ARG A 31 -5.13 12.05 16.53
CA ARG A 31 -5.47 13.48 16.39
C ARG A 31 -4.60 14.41 17.23
N GLN A 32 -4.28 14.05 18.48
CA GLN A 32 -3.51 14.91 19.39
C GLN A 32 -2.02 15.00 19.00
N GLU A 33 -1.45 13.92 18.46
CA GLU A 33 -0.05 13.88 18.04
C GLU A 33 0.18 14.55 16.68
N PHE A 34 -0.89 14.67 15.86
CA PHE A 34 -0.82 15.41 14.60
C PHE A 34 -0.45 16.89 14.78
N PHE A 35 -0.89 17.50 15.89
CA PHE A 35 -0.61 18.91 16.19
C PHE A 35 0.73 19.14 16.91
N ARG A 36 1.39 18.08 17.37
CA ARG A 36 2.68 18.15 18.08
C ARG A 36 3.88 17.96 17.16
N THR A 37 3.67 17.34 16.01
CA THR A 37 4.74 17.03 15.06
C THR A 37 5.03 18.24 14.16
N SER A 38 6.30 18.62 14.04
CA SER A 38 6.71 19.73 13.17
C SER A 38 6.60 19.37 11.68
N SER A 39 6.40 20.37 10.82
CA SER A 39 6.32 20.15 9.36
C SER A 39 7.58 19.47 8.78
N GLY A 40 8.76 19.73 9.35
CA GLY A 40 10.01 19.08 8.95
C GLY A 40 10.05 17.59 9.26
N GLN A 41 9.53 17.18 10.42
CA GLN A 41 9.42 15.76 10.79
C GLN A 41 8.43 15.03 9.88
N TYR A 42 7.32 15.66 9.51
CA TYR A 42 6.39 15.08 8.53
C TYR A 42 7.04 14.81 7.19
N LEU A 43 7.81 15.78 6.67
CA LEU A 43 8.51 15.61 5.40
C LEU A 43 9.56 14.49 5.47
N ALA A 44 10.29 14.41 6.59
CA ALA A 44 11.24 13.34 6.83
C ALA A 44 10.56 11.96 6.90
N VAL A 45 9.41 11.86 7.58
CA VAL A 45 8.61 10.63 7.63
C VAL A 45 8.11 10.27 6.24
N LEU A 46 7.52 11.21 5.50
CA LEU A 46 7.04 10.99 4.13
C LEU A 46 8.16 10.45 3.23
N PHE A 47 9.32 11.09 3.25
CA PHE A 47 10.48 10.63 2.47
C PHE A 47 10.92 9.22 2.90
N SER A 48 10.99 8.97 4.21
CA SER A 48 11.41 7.67 4.75
C SER A 48 10.44 6.56 4.37
N VAL A 49 9.12 6.76 4.52
CA VAL A 49 8.12 5.75 4.17
C VAL A 49 8.06 5.50 2.67
N SER A 50 8.19 6.54 1.85
CA SER A 50 8.31 6.40 0.40
C SER A 50 9.53 5.58 0.01
N LEU A 51 10.68 5.87 0.60
CA LEU A 51 11.92 5.15 0.33
C LEU A 51 11.79 3.66 0.70
N VAL A 52 11.25 3.36 1.88
CA VAL A 52 11.03 1.98 2.32
C VAL A 52 10.12 1.22 1.35
N HIS A 53 9.01 1.82 0.91
CA HIS A 53 8.10 1.18 -0.03
C HIS A 53 8.76 0.93 -1.40
N LEU A 54 9.48 1.92 -1.93
CA LEU A 54 10.20 1.80 -3.19
C LEU A 54 11.30 0.72 -3.14
N LEU A 55 12.00 0.61 -2.01
CA LEU A 55 12.99 -0.46 -1.79
C LEU A 55 12.33 -1.83 -1.79
N LEU A 56 11.19 -2.00 -1.11
CA LEU A 56 10.44 -3.26 -1.13
C LEU A 56 9.99 -3.63 -2.54
N LEU A 57 9.45 -2.68 -3.30
CA LEU A 57 9.10 -2.89 -4.70
C LEU A 57 10.32 -3.31 -5.54
N ALA A 58 11.46 -2.64 -5.38
CA ALA A 58 12.68 -2.97 -6.10
C ALA A 58 13.19 -4.38 -5.76
N MET A 59 13.20 -4.73 -4.47
CA MET A 59 13.60 -6.06 -4.00
C MET A 59 12.68 -7.15 -4.55
N ASN A 60 11.36 -6.95 -4.50
CA ASN A 60 10.39 -7.94 -4.99
C ASN A 60 10.41 -8.08 -6.51
N ASN A 61 10.62 -6.98 -7.25
CA ASN A 61 10.87 -7.03 -8.69
C ASN A 61 12.11 -7.85 -9.01
N GLN A 62 13.20 -7.64 -8.27
CA GLN A 62 14.43 -8.38 -8.46
C GLN A 62 14.28 -9.85 -8.08
N ALA A 63 13.56 -10.15 -7.00
CA ALA A 63 13.22 -11.51 -6.59
C ALA A 63 12.41 -12.23 -7.68
N GLY A 64 11.42 -11.57 -8.29
CA GLY A 64 10.65 -12.13 -9.41
C GLY A 64 11.53 -12.52 -10.61
N LYS A 65 12.56 -11.71 -10.92
CA LYS A 65 13.55 -12.03 -11.95
C LYS A 65 14.46 -13.19 -11.57
N LEU A 66 14.97 -13.20 -10.34
CA LEU A 66 15.85 -14.26 -9.84
C LEU A 66 15.14 -15.62 -9.80
N LEU A 67 13.86 -15.62 -9.43
CA LEU A 67 12.99 -16.79 -9.41
C LEU A 67 12.43 -17.17 -10.79
N LYS A 68 12.73 -16.37 -11.84
CA LYS A 68 12.24 -16.58 -13.22
C LYS A 68 10.72 -16.73 -13.30
N LEU A 69 9.99 -15.95 -12.51
CA LEU A 69 8.53 -15.99 -12.51
C LEU A 69 7.97 -15.50 -13.85
N ASN A 70 6.82 -16.04 -14.24
CA ASN A 70 6.10 -15.51 -15.40
C ASN A 70 5.63 -14.07 -15.12
N PRO A 71 5.27 -13.29 -16.16
CA PRO A 71 4.93 -11.87 -15.99
C PRO A 71 3.74 -11.59 -15.07
N ASN A 72 2.80 -12.52 -14.92
CA ASN A 72 1.64 -12.34 -14.05
C ASN A 72 2.02 -12.60 -12.58
N ASP A 73 2.73 -13.68 -12.32
CA ASP A 73 3.20 -14.04 -10.98
C ASP A 73 4.23 -13.04 -10.47
N SER A 74 5.10 -12.53 -11.34
CA SER A 74 6.05 -11.48 -10.99
C SER A 74 5.35 -10.19 -10.58
N LYS A 75 4.22 -9.83 -11.20
CA LYS A 75 3.42 -8.67 -10.79
C LYS A 75 2.68 -8.92 -9.49
N ALA A 76 2.12 -10.12 -9.30
CA ALA A 76 1.50 -10.51 -8.05
C ALA A 76 2.51 -10.43 -6.89
N LEU A 77 3.71 -10.98 -7.07
CA LEU A 77 4.80 -10.89 -6.10
C LEU A 77 5.17 -9.43 -5.83
N LEU A 78 5.33 -8.63 -6.88
CA LEU A 78 5.70 -7.22 -6.77
C LEU A 78 4.78 -6.44 -5.84
N PHE A 79 3.46 -6.54 -6.04
CA PHE A 79 2.46 -5.79 -5.26
C PHE A 79 2.15 -6.43 -3.91
N VAL A 80 1.96 -7.75 -3.86
CA VAL A 80 1.51 -8.41 -2.62
C VAL A 80 2.62 -8.40 -1.58
N ALA A 81 3.87 -8.64 -1.98
CA ALA A 81 4.98 -8.71 -1.03
C ALA A 81 5.53 -7.33 -0.61
N SER A 82 5.21 -6.25 -1.35
CA SER A 82 5.61 -4.88 -0.95
C SER A 82 4.62 -4.23 0.01
N GLN A 83 3.35 -4.66 -0.02
CA GLN A 83 2.29 -4.02 0.74
C GLN A 83 2.34 -4.38 2.22
N LYS A 84 2.36 -3.36 3.08
CA LYS A 84 2.16 -3.53 4.52
C LYS A 84 0.73 -3.14 4.89
N THR A 85 0.12 -3.86 5.81
CA THR A 85 -1.27 -3.61 6.20
C THR A 85 -1.31 -2.85 7.53
N LEU A 86 -2.01 -1.71 7.51
CA LEU A 86 -2.20 -0.85 8.68
C LEU A 86 -2.71 -1.62 9.91
N PRO A 87 -3.74 -2.50 9.82
CA PRO A 87 -4.26 -3.19 10.99
C PRO A 87 -3.22 -4.09 11.68
N ILE A 88 -2.40 -4.79 10.90
CA ILE A 88 -1.37 -5.68 11.44
C ILE A 88 -0.27 -4.87 12.12
N SER A 89 0.16 -3.76 11.50
CA SER A 89 1.16 -2.87 12.11
C SER A 89 0.69 -2.29 13.45
N LEU A 90 -0.58 -1.86 13.53
CA LEU A 90 -1.13 -1.36 14.80
C LEU A 90 -1.27 -2.47 15.85
N ALA A 91 -1.68 -3.68 15.46
CA ALA A 91 -1.76 -4.82 16.37
C ALA A 91 -0.39 -5.18 16.95
N VAL A 92 0.66 -5.19 16.11
CA VAL A 92 2.05 -5.41 16.57
C VAL A 92 2.50 -4.32 17.52
N LEU A 93 2.22 -3.05 17.21
CA LEU A 93 2.61 -1.93 18.06
C LEU A 93 1.93 -2.00 19.44
N ALA A 94 0.64 -2.32 19.46
CA ALA A 94 -0.11 -2.54 20.70
C ALA A 94 0.48 -3.70 21.52
N GLY A 95 0.86 -4.80 20.87
CA GLY A 95 1.49 -5.96 21.53
C GLY A 95 2.87 -5.67 22.14
N LEU A 96 3.59 -4.66 21.63
CA LEU A 96 4.89 -4.24 22.18
C LEU A 96 4.75 -3.25 23.36
N HIS A 97 3.52 -2.93 23.79
CA HIS A 97 3.22 -1.91 24.80
C HIS A 97 3.91 -0.55 24.53
N GLN A 98 4.17 -0.23 23.26
CA GLN A 98 4.79 1.03 22.87
C GLN A 98 3.70 2.07 22.64
N ASP A 99 3.51 2.96 23.63
CA ASP A 99 2.60 4.08 23.48
C ASP A 99 3.25 5.16 22.62
N THR A 100 2.93 5.14 21.32
CA THR A 100 3.60 6.02 20.36
C THR A 100 2.60 6.46 19.32
N GLY A 101 1.79 7.48 19.65
CA GLY A 101 0.94 8.11 18.64
C GLY A 101 1.75 8.58 17.41
N ASN A 102 3.04 8.87 17.57
CA ASN A 102 3.98 9.07 16.45
C ASN A 102 4.17 7.84 15.55
N ALA A 103 4.27 6.62 16.10
CA ALA A 103 4.38 5.41 15.28
C ALA A 103 3.08 5.13 14.52
N VAL A 104 1.92 5.44 15.11
CA VAL A 104 0.63 5.36 14.41
C VAL A 104 0.60 6.32 13.21
N ILE A 105 1.13 7.54 13.36
CA ILE A 105 1.28 8.50 12.25
C ILE A 105 2.18 7.93 11.15
N VAL A 106 3.31 7.30 11.50
CA VAL A 106 4.21 6.66 10.52
C VAL A 106 3.47 5.54 9.78
N CYS A 107 2.75 4.66 10.49
CA CYS A 107 1.98 3.58 9.88
C CYS A 107 0.90 4.10 8.93
N LEU A 108 0.21 5.18 9.32
CA LEU A 108 -0.79 5.84 8.49
C LEU A 108 -0.18 6.41 7.21
N LEU A 109 0.88 7.21 7.34
CA LEU A 109 1.55 7.83 6.19
C LEU A 109 2.13 6.78 5.26
N PHE A 110 2.73 5.71 5.80
CA PHE A 110 3.18 4.57 5.01
C PHE A 110 2.02 3.96 4.21
N HIS A 111 0.88 3.69 4.87
CA HIS A 111 -0.30 3.10 4.23
C HIS A 111 -0.86 3.97 3.09
N PHE A 112 -0.90 5.29 3.26
CA PHE A 112 -1.34 6.19 2.19
C PHE A 112 -0.36 6.26 1.03
N VAL A 113 0.93 6.41 1.33
CA VAL A 113 1.99 6.52 0.33
C VAL A 113 2.05 5.25 -0.53
N GLN A 114 1.98 4.05 0.08
CA GLN A 114 1.95 2.81 -0.70
C GLN A 114 0.75 2.74 -1.64
N LEU A 115 -0.46 3.16 -1.20
CA LEU A 115 -1.66 3.11 -2.05
C LEU A 115 -1.53 4.04 -3.26
N LEU A 116 -0.95 5.23 -3.07
CA LEU A 116 -0.69 6.17 -4.16
C LEU A 116 0.36 5.62 -5.13
N ILE A 117 1.50 5.15 -4.63
CA ILE A 117 2.58 4.59 -5.46
C ILE A 117 2.07 3.37 -6.23
N ASP A 118 1.37 2.45 -5.57
CA ASP A 118 0.87 1.23 -6.20
C ASP A 118 -0.18 1.52 -7.26
N SER A 119 -1.06 2.51 -7.02
CA SER A 119 -2.07 2.94 -7.99
C SER A 119 -1.44 3.54 -9.25
N VAL A 120 -0.42 4.40 -9.08
CA VAL A 120 0.33 4.98 -10.19
C VAL A 120 1.07 3.87 -10.95
N LEU A 121 1.77 2.98 -10.24
CA LEU A 121 2.53 1.89 -10.85
C LEU A 121 1.61 0.92 -11.62
N ALA A 122 0.46 0.56 -11.06
CA ALA A 122 -0.53 -0.27 -11.73
C ALA A 122 -1.06 0.40 -13.01
N SER A 123 -1.32 1.71 -12.97
CA SER A 123 -1.72 2.48 -14.16
C SER A 123 -0.63 2.48 -15.24
N CYS A 124 0.63 2.74 -14.88
CA CYS A 124 1.75 2.71 -15.81
C CYS A 124 1.95 1.32 -16.45
N LEU A 125 1.85 0.24 -15.67
CA LEU A 125 1.94 -1.13 -16.17
C LEU A 125 0.78 -1.49 -17.11
N ARG A 126 -0.41 -0.92 -16.89
CA ARG A 126 -1.56 -1.08 -17.79
C ARG A 126 -1.31 -0.40 -19.14
N ILE A 127 -0.90 0.87 -19.12
CA ILE A 127 -0.59 1.65 -20.34
C ILE A 127 0.46 0.93 -21.20
N ARG A 128 1.54 0.47 -20.57
CA ARG A 128 2.62 -0.26 -21.27
C ARG A 128 2.13 -1.56 -21.92
N ARG A 129 1.16 -2.25 -21.31
CA ARG A 129 0.57 -3.47 -21.88
C ARG A 129 -0.26 -3.15 -23.12
N GLU A 130 -1.01 -2.05 -23.10
CA GLU A 130 -1.84 -1.60 -24.22
C GLU A 130 -0.98 -1.19 -25.43
N GLU A 131 0.12 -0.45 -25.20
CA GLU A 131 1.08 -0.09 -26.24
C GLU A 131 1.68 -1.32 -26.94
N VAL A 132 2.17 -2.29 -26.16
CA VAL A 132 2.73 -3.54 -26.72
C VAL A 132 1.69 -4.30 -27.54
N SER A 133 0.43 -4.38 -27.07
CA SER A 133 -0.64 -5.06 -27.81
C SER A 133 -1.05 -4.36 -29.11
N ARG A 134 -0.83 -3.05 -29.23
CA ARG A 134 -1.17 -2.25 -30.42
C ARG A 134 -0.05 -2.28 -31.47
N SER A 135 1.17 -2.65 -31.07
CA SER A 135 2.33 -2.82 -31.97
C SER A 135 2.49 -4.24 -32.54
N GLN A 136 1.62 -5.18 -32.17
CA GLN A 136 1.53 -6.54 -32.72
C GLN A 136 0.35 -6.67 -33.66
#